data_AF-B3EJY3-F1
#
_entry.id   AF-B3EJY3-F1
#
_cell.length_a   1.000
_cell.length_b   1.000
_cell.length_c   1.000
_cell.angle_alpha   90.00
_cell.angle_beta   90.00
_cell.angle_gamma   90.00
#
_symmetry.space_group_name_H-M   'P 1'
#
loop_
_entity.id
_entity.type
_entity.pdbx_description
1 polymer ?
#
loop_
_entity_poly.entity_id
_entity_poly.type
_entity_poly.pdbx_seq_one_letter_code
_entity_poly.pdbx_strand_id
1 'polypeptide(L)'
;MAEDPFQLEKSEQACALLLSLILVSDFVVQIASLKFNLYHFRNTVFGQFFLAKIRRYSMNSQDIRWVQRYKHLIQAYDQLDRAVDLAQQRSLSELEEQGLIQSFEYTHELAWNTLKDFLANKGVQPLYGSKDTTRAAFKHRLIEDGNIWMEMIKSRYLTSHTYNREIAEEIALAIRQHYHAAFRKLLETLEPLSREKPE
;
A
#
# COMPACT_ATOMS: atom_id res chain seq x y z
N MET A 1 31.76 -14.33 40.82
CA MET A 1 32.48 -15.43 40.14
C MET A 1 32.52 -15.07 38.67
N ALA A 2 33.69 -14.73 38.14
CA ALA A 2 33.85 -14.45 36.71
C ALA A 2 33.91 -15.79 35.97
N GLU A 3 33.10 -15.95 34.92
CA GLU A 3 33.16 -17.13 34.07
C GLU A 3 34.49 -17.16 33.30
N ASP A 4 35.04 -18.36 33.16
CA ASP A 4 36.31 -18.63 32.50
C ASP A 4 36.26 -18.15 31.02
N PRO A 5 37.14 -17.23 30.58
CA PRO A 5 37.18 -16.72 29.21
C PRO A 5 37.27 -17.83 28.16
N PHE A 6 37.85 -18.97 28.51
CA PHE A 6 37.99 -20.13 27.63
C PHE A 6 36.67 -20.89 27.39
N GLN A 7 35.69 -20.77 28.30
CA GLN A 7 34.34 -21.31 28.15
C GLN A 7 33.46 -20.42 27.26
N LEU A 8 33.65 -19.10 27.34
CA LEU A 8 32.96 -18.13 26.48
C LEU A 8 33.32 -18.33 25.00
N GLU A 9 34.61 -18.50 24.69
CA GLU A 9 35.09 -18.66 23.30
C GLU A 9 34.58 -19.95 22.64
N LYS A 10 34.46 -21.04 23.42
CA LYS A 10 33.84 -22.29 22.96
C LYS A 10 32.33 -22.16 22.74
N SER A 11 31.65 -21.37 23.57
CA SER A 11 30.21 -21.09 23.42
C SER A 11 29.92 -20.23 22.18
N GLU A 12 30.81 -19.28 21.85
CA GLU A 12 30.71 -18.44 20.66
C GLU A 12 30.98 -19.24 19.38
N GLN A 13 31.97 -20.13 19.37
CA GLN A 13 32.23 -21.03 18.25
C GLN A 13 31.10 -22.04 18.04
N ALA A 14 30.49 -22.56 19.11
CA ALA A 14 29.30 -23.41 19.02
C ALA A 14 28.07 -22.65 18.46
N CYS A 15 27.87 -21.38 18.86
CA CYS A 15 26.82 -20.51 18.32
C CYS A 15 27.05 -20.16 16.84
N ALA A 16 28.30 -19.91 16.42
CA ALA A 16 28.65 -19.64 15.03
C ALA A 16 28.41 -20.87 14.12
N LEU A 17 28.72 -22.07 14.62
CA LEU A 17 28.41 -23.33 13.93
C LEU A 17 26.89 -23.56 13.83
N LEU A 18 26.14 -23.31 14.91
CA LEU A 18 24.67 -23.37 14.90
C LEU A 18 24.06 -22.37 13.92
N LEU A 19 24.56 -21.13 13.85
CA LEU A 19 24.14 -20.11 12.89
C LEU A 19 24.45 -20.50 11.45
N SER A 20 25.59 -21.17 11.20
CA SER A 20 25.94 -21.69 9.87
C SER A 20 25.07 -22.87 9.44
N LEU A 21 24.64 -23.72 10.38
CA LEU A 21 23.71 -24.83 10.15
C LEU A 21 22.26 -24.36 9.93
N ILE A 22 21.84 -23.27 10.58
CA ILE A 22 20.50 -22.66 10.41
C ILE A 22 20.33 -22.03 9.01
N LEU A 23 21.40 -21.71 8.31
CA LEU A 23 21.35 -21.10 6.97
C LEU A 23 21.31 -22.11 5.81
N VAL A 24 21.52 -23.41 6.05
CA VAL A 24 21.67 -24.43 4.98
C VAL A 24 20.51 -25.43 4.90
N SER A 25 19.60 -25.47 5.88
CA SER A 25 18.40 -26.31 5.80
C SER A 25 17.15 -25.52 6.15
N ASP A 26 16.13 -25.61 5.31
CA ASP A 26 14.76 -25.10 5.49
C ASP A 26 14.12 -25.54 6.82
N PHE A 27 14.54 -24.93 7.94
CA PHE A 27 14.13 -25.34 9.28
C PHE A 27 13.68 -24.15 10.14
N VAL A 28 13.12 -23.11 9.51
CA VAL A 28 12.53 -21.97 10.23
C VAL A 28 11.16 -22.33 10.84
N VAL A 29 10.52 -23.41 10.39
CA VAL A 29 9.17 -23.79 10.86
C VAL A 29 9.18 -24.72 12.08
N GLN A 30 10.28 -25.42 12.39
CA GLN A 30 10.29 -26.46 13.45
C GLN A 30 10.91 -26.06 14.80
N ILE A 31 11.46 -24.85 14.94
CA ILE A 31 12.04 -24.37 16.22
C ILE A 31 10.96 -23.86 17.19
N ALA A 32 9.66 -23.97 16.85
CA ALA A 32 8.57 -23.64 17.78
C ALA A 32 8.37 -24.66 18.93
N SER A 33 9.06 -25.81 18.93
CA SER A 33 8.83 -26.89 19.91
C SER A 33 9.97 -27.18 20.91
N LEU A 34 11.08 -26.43 20.92
CA LEU A 34 12.03 -26.49 22.05
C LEU A 34 11.83 -25.31 22.99
N LYS A 35 11.45 -25.60 24.24
CA LYS A 35 11.35 -24.68 25.36
C LYS A 35 12.71 -24.07 25.72
N PHE A 36 13.30 -23.28 24.83
CA PHE A 36 14.37 -22.36 25.19
C PHE A 36 13.71 -21.15 25.85
N ASN A 37 14.20 -20.78 27.03
CA ASN A 37 13.56 -19.81 27.91
C ASN A 37 13.55 -18.42 27.24
N LEU A 38 12.47 -18.12 26.49
CA LEU A 38 12.32 -16.96 25.62
C LEU A 38 12.55 -15.62 26.36
N TYR A 39 12.39 -15.62 27.69
CA TYR A 39 12.57 -14.45 28.53
C TYR A 39 14.03 -14.00 28.62
N HIS A 40 14.97 -14.95 28.74
CA HIS A 40 16.38 -14.61 28.90
C HIS A 40 17.02 -14.21 27.57
N PHE A 41 16.61 -14.85 26.48
CA PHE A 41 17.06 -14.51 25.13
C PHE A 41 16.63 -13.09 24.75
N ARG A 42 15.35 -12.72 24.97
CA ARG A 42 14.83 -11.36 24.69
C ARG A 42 15.58 -10.22 25.40
N ASN A 43 16.14 -10.49 26.58
CA ASN A 43 16.82 -9.48 27.40
C ASN A 43 18.34 -9.45 27.20
N THR A 44 18.89 -10.31 26.33
CA THR A 44 20.32 -10.26 25.98
C THR A 44 20.51 -9.27 24.83
N VAL A 45 21.64 -8.55 24.80
CA VAL A 45 22.00 -7.64 23.68
C VAL A 45 21.90 -8.39 22.35
N PHE A 46 22.44 -9.61 22.28
CA PHE A 46 22.32 -10.47 21.09
C PHE A 46 20.87 -10.79 20.71
N GLY A 47 20.00 -11.08 21.67
CA GLY A 47 18.58 -11.34 21.39
C GLY A 47 17.82 -10.08 20.99
N GLN A 48 18.16 -8.90 21.51
CA GLN A 48 17.63 -7.63 21.00
C GLN A 48 18.12 -7.33 19.58
N PHE A 49 19.39 -7.61 19.27
CA PHE A 49 19.94 -7.50 17.91
C PHE A 49 19.32 -8.51 16.96
N PHE A 50 19.13 -9.76 17.38
CA PHE A 50 18.49 -10.81 16.59
C PHE A 50 17.01 -10.50 16.36
N LEU A 51 16.27 -10.03 17.37
CA LEU A 51 14.89 -9.58 17.22
C LEU A 51 14.79 -8.32 16.37
N ALA A 52 15.73 -7.37 16.49
CA ALA A 52 15.81 -6.21 15.61
C ALA A 52 16.14 -6.63 14.17
N LYS A 53 16.99 -7.64 13.98
CA LYS A 53 17.36 -8.19 12.68
C LYS A 53 16.20 -8.99 12.06
N ILE A 54 15.46 -9.79 12.83
CA ILE A 54 14.21 -10.45 12.40
C ILE A 54 13.14 -9.42 12.05
N ARG A 55 12.93 -8.41 12.89
CA ARG A 55 11.96 -7.33 12.64
C ARG A 55 12.32 -6.51 11.39
N ARG A 56 13.61 -6.36 11.10
CA ARG A 56 14.13 -5.73 9.87
C ARG A 56 14.06 -6.68 8.65
N TYR A 57 14.15 -7.99 8.84
CA TYR A 57 14.05 -9.00 7.78
C TYR A 57 12.61 -9.35 7.39
N SER A 58 11.63 -9.14 8.29
CA SER A 58 10.21 -9.41 8.08
C SER A 58 9.42 -8.11 7.86
N MET A 59 9.83 -7.31 6.88
CA MET A 59 8.92 -6.36 6.24
C MET A 59 8.64 -6.91 4.86
N ASN A 60 7.71 -7.86 4.81
CA ASN A 60 7.16 -8.30 3.53
C ASN A 60 6.46 -7.08 2.92
N SER A 61 6.40 -6.92 1.59
CA SER A 61 5.63 -5.80 0.99
C SER A 61 4.15 -5.84 1.40
N GLN A 62 3.68 -7.01 1.85
CA GLN A 62 2.39 -7.22 2.51
C GLN A 62 2.23 -6.47 3.84
N ASP A 63 3.29 -6.08 4.54
CA ASP A 63 3.23 -5.37 5.84
C ASP A 63 3.24 -3.85 5.69
N ILE A 64 3.48 -3.33 4.47
CA ILE A 64 3.49 -1.89 4.20
C ILE A 64 2.06 -1.43 3.88
N ARG A 65 1.50 -0.58 4.75
CA ARG A 65 0.10 -0.11 4.66
C ARG A 65 -0.29 0.42 3.29
N TRP A 66 0.55 1.24 2.66
CA TRP A 66 0.22 1.82 1.35
C TRP A 66 0.21 0.75 0.24
N VAL A 67 1.04 -0.30 0.34
CA VAL A 67 1.04 -1.42 -0.61
C VAL A 67 -0.23 -2.25 -0.45
N GLN A 68 -0.73 -2.44 0.78
CA GLN A 68 -2.04 -3.07 1.00
C GLN A 68 -3.17 -2.24 0.38
N ARG A 69 -3.19 -0.93 0.60
CA ARG A 69 -4.20 -0.04 -0.01
C ARG A 69 -4.12 -0.01 -1.52
N TYR A 70 -2.92 -0.06 -2.08
CA TYR A 70 -2.71 -0.14 -3.52
C TYR A 70 -3.38 -1.37 -4.13
N LYS A 71 -3.33 -2.54 -3.45
CA LYS A 71 -4.07 -3.73 -3.91
C LYS A 71 -5.58 -3.50 -3.95
N HIS A 72 -6.15 -2.86 -2.94
CA HIS A 72 -7.57 -2.51 -2.93
C HIS A 72 -7.90 -1.48 -4.02
N LEU A 73 -7.01 -0.53 -4.28
CA LEU A 73 -7.16 0.44 -5.36
C LEU A 73 -7.19 -0.24 -6.74
N ILE A 74 -6.34 -1.24 -6.99
CA ILE A 74 -6.38 -2.03 -8.22
C ILE A 74 -7.74 -2.70 -8.40
N GLN A 75 -8.27 -3.34 -7.35
CA GLN A 75 -9.58 -4.00 -7.39
C GLN A 75 -10.73 -3.02 -7.65
N ALA A 76 -10.68 -1.85 -7.02
CA ALA A 76 -11.64 -0.78 -7.26
C ALA A 76 -11.58 -0.25 -8.69
N TYR A 77 -10.37 -0.03 -9.20
CA TYR A 77 -10.17 0.42 -10.57
C TYR A 77 -10.65 -0.60 -11.60
N ASP A 78 -10.43 -1.91 -11.39
CA ASP A 78 -10.95 -2.97 -12.27
C ASP A 78 -12.48 -2.91 -12.41
N GLN A 79 -13.19 -2.61 -11.32
CA GLN A 79 -14.64 -2.42 -11.39
C GLN A 79 -15.04 -1.15 -12.15
N LEU A 80 -14.29 -0.06 -11.98
CA LEU A 80 -14.47 1.18 -12.75
C LEU A 80 -14.17 0.96 -14.24
N ASP A 81 -13.10 0.24 -14.56
CA ASP A 81 -12.66 -0.10 -15.93
C ASP A 81 -13.76 -0.88 -16.66
N ARG A 82 -14.31 -1.93 -16.03
CA ARG A 82 -15.46 -2.67 -16.56
C ARG A 82 -16.69 -1.78 -16.81
N ALA A 83 -16.98 -0.85 -15.90
CA ALA A 83 -18.12 0.05 -16.05
C ALA A 83 -17.91 1.05 -17.20
N VAL A 84 -16.69 1.55 -17.39
CA VAL A 84 -16.32 2.42 -18.51
C VAL A 84 -16.36 1.65 -19.83
N ASP A 85 -15.83 0.44 -19.88
CA ASP A 85 -15.87 -0.43 -21.06
C ASP A 85 -17.31 -0.71 -21.52
N LEU A 86 -18.21 -1.02 -20.57
CA LEU A 86 -19.62 -1.19 -20.86
C LEU A 86 -20.24 0.08 -21.47
N ALA A 87 -19.90 1.25 -20.94
CA ALA A 87 -20.39 2.54 -21.40
C ALA A 87 -19.86 2.95 -22.78
N GLN A 88 -18.73 2.37 -23.23
CA GLN A 88 -18.20 2.56 -24.57
C GLN A 88 -18.92 1.69 -25.60
N GLN A 89 -19.42 0.52 -25.19
CA GLN A 89 -20.13 -0.41 -26.07
C GLN A 89 -21.58 0.01 -26.34
N ARG A 90 -22.25 0.61 -25.35
CA ARG A 90 -23.63 1.09 -25.47
C ARG A 90 -23.95 2.17 -24.45
N SER A 91 -25.10 2.82 -24.64
CA SER A 91 -25.70 3.65 -23.60
C SER A 91 -25.97 2.83 -22.33
N LEU A 92 -25.62 3.42 -21.19
CA LEU A 92 -25.94 2.86 -19.87
C LEU A 92 -27.41 3.16 -19.53
N SER A 93 -28.03 2.25 -18.79
CA SER A 93 -29.26 2.55 -18.05
C SER A 93 -28.96 3.43 -16.84
N GLU A 94 -29.98 4.07 -16.26
CA GLU A 94 -29.82 4.93 -15.07
C GLU A 94 -29.15 4.20 -13.91
N LEU A 95 -29.49 2.93 -13.68
CA LEU A 95 -28.89 2.12 -12.61
C LEU A 95 -27.42 1.79 -12.89
N GLU A 96 -27.07 1.56 -14.15
CA GLU A 96 -25.67 1.30 -14.55
C GLU A 96 -24.83 2.57 -14.48
N GLU A 97 -25.41 3.73 -14.79
CA GLU A 97 -24.77 5.03 -14.63
C GLU A 97 -24.52 5.35 -13.15
N GLN A 98 -25.47 5.05 -12.26
CA GLN A 98 -25.25 5.09 -10.81
C GLN A 98 -24.12 4.15 -10.38
N GLY A 99 -24.06 2.94 -10.95
CA GLY A 99 -22.96 1.99 -10.71
C GLY A 99 -21.60 2.53 -11.15
N LEU A 100 -21.53 3.20 -12.30
CA LEU A 100 -20.33 3.88 -12.78
C LEU A 100 -19.88 4.97 -11.81
N ILE A 101 -20.80 5.84 -11.38
CA ILE A 101 -20.49 6.94 -10.45
C ILE A 101 -20.06 6.38 -9.08
N GLN A 102 -20.75 5.38 -8.56
CA GLN A 102 -20.37 4.71 -7.32
C GLN A 102 -18.97 4.10 -7.42
N SER A 103 -18.64 3.52 -8.58
CA SER A 103 -17.30 2.97 -8.83
C SER A 103 -16.20 4.00 -8.83
N PHE A 104 -16.48 5.18 -9.38
CA PHE A 104 -15.61 6.33 -9.27
C PHE A 104 -15.42 6.78 -7.82
N GLU A 105 -16.48 6.87 -7.01
CA GLU A 105 -16.39 7.37 -5.63
C GLU A 105 -15.40 6.58 -4.78
N TYR A 106 -15.57 5.25 -4.71
CA TYR A 106 -14.70 4.43 -3.89
C TYR A 106 -13.29 4.31 -4.49
N THR A 107 -13.15 4.38 -5.82
CA THR A 107 -11.84 4.39 -6.48
C THR A 107 -11.08 5.66 -6.13
N HIS A 108 -11.73 6.82 -6.20
CA HIS A 108 -11.15 8.10 -5.77
C HIS A 108 -10.75 8.05 -4.30
N GLU A 109 -11.63 7.56 -3.43
CA GLU A 109 -11.37 7.44 -1.98
C GLU A 109 -10.14 6.57 -1.69
N LEU A 110 -10.04 5.40 -2.33
CA LEU A 110 -8.88 4.52 -2.20
C LEU A 110 -7.61 5.14 -2.77
N ALA A 111 -7.72 5.87 -3.89
CA ALA A 111 -6.58 6.48 -4.56
C ALA A 111 -5.91 7.55 -3.70
N TRP A 112 -6.67 8.52 -3.20
CA TRP A 112 -6.08 9.59 -2.38
C TRP A 112 -5.56 9.05 -1.04
N ASN A 113 -6.21 8.04 -0.45
CA ASN A 113 -5.70 7.38 0.75
C ASN A 113 -4.40 6.60 0.49
N THR A 114 -4.28 5.95 -0.68
CA THR A 114 -3.05 5.26 -1.09
C THR A 114 -1.91 6.24 -1.28
N LEU A 115 -2.16 7.35 -1.98
CA LEU A 115 -1.20 8.44 -2.16
C LEU A 115 -0.76 9.04 -0.83
N LYS A 116 -1.71 9.28 0.09
CA LYS A 116 -1.42 9.80 1.43
C LYS A 116 -0.48 8.89 2.20
N ASP A 117 -0.79 7.59 2.26
CA ASP A 117 0.04 6.63 3.00
C ASP A 117 1.40 6.40 2.32
N PHE A 118 1.47 6.43 0.98
CA PHE A 118 2.73 6.36 0.25
C PHE A 118 3.63 7.57 0.56
N LEU A 119 3.09 8.78 0.45
CA LEU A 119 3.81 10.02 0.73
C LEU A 119 4.24 10.09 2.20
N ALA A 120 3.37 9.67 3.13
CA ALA A 120 3.69 9.54 4.55
C ALA A 120 4.87 8.59 4.77
N ASN A 121 4.87 7.44 4.10
CA ASN A 121 5.95 6.45 4.18
C ASN A 121 7.28 7.00 3.64
N LYS A 122 7.24 7.92 2.66
CA LYS A 122 8.40 8.66 2.15
C LYS A 122 8.77 9.91 2.98
N GLY A 123 8.11 10.13 4.12
CA GLY A 123 8.42 11.24 5.05
C GLY A 123 7.72 12.57 4.72
N VAL A 124 6.77 12.59 3.79
CA VAL A 124 6.00 13.80 3.45
C VAL A 124 4.81 13.92 4.40
N GLN A 125 4.90 14.85 5.35
CA GLN A 125 3.85 15.18 6.33
C GLN A 125 3.93 16.67 6.70
N PRO A 126 2.83 17.28 7.17
CA PRO A 126 1.52 16.67 7.40
C PRO A 126 0.65 16.59 6.13
N LEU A 127 -0.16 15.52 6.02
CA LEU A 127 -1.19 15.34 4.98
C LEU A 127 -2.56 15.05 5.61
N TYR A 128 -3.50 15.98 5.46
CA TYR A 128 -4.79 15.98 6.13
C TYR A 128 -5.92 15.39 5.28
N GLY A 129 -5.99 15.70 3.98
CA GLY A 129 -7.09 15.28 3.12
C GLY A 129 -6.72 15.09 1.64
N SER A 130 -7.74 14.98 0.79
CA SER A 130 -7.55 14.70 -0.63
C SER A 130 -6.88 15.85 -1.39
N LYS A 131 -7.20 17.10 -1.04
CA LYS A 131 -6.67 18.30 -1.75
C LYS A 131 -5.17 18.49 -1.57
N ASP A 132 -4.68 18.47 -0.33
CA ASP A 132 -3.27 18.61 -0.02
C ASP A 132 -2.47 17.37 -0.41
N THR A 133 -3.05 16.16 -0.26
CA THR A 133 -2.45 14.93 -0.79
C THR A 133 -2.27 14.99 -2.31
N THR A 134 -3.28 15.46 -3.05
CA THR A 134 -3.20 15.62 -4.52
C THR A 134 -2.09 16.58 -4.93
N ARG A 135 -2.01 17.74 -4.25
CA ARG A 135 -0.94 18.73 -4.50
C ARG A 135 0.45 18.15 -4.25
N ALA A 136 0.61 17.40 -3.16
CA ALA A 136 1.86 16.73 -2.83
C ALA A 136 2.18 15.63 -3.86
N ALA A 137 1.21 14.80 -4.24
CA ALA A 137 1.38 13.76 -5.25
C ALA A 137 1.84 14.34 -6.59
N PHE A 138 1.24 15.46 -7.03
CA PHE A 138 1.66 16.15 -8.24
C PHE A 138 3.10 16.69 -8.12
N LYS A 139 3.44 17.35 -7.01
CA LYS A 139 4.80 17.84 -6.74
C LYS A 139 5.85 16.71 -6.78
N HIS A 140 5.50 15.54 -6.28
CA HIS A 140 6.34 14.35 -6.27
C HIS A 140 6.23 13.50 -7.56
N ARG A 141 5.54 13.99 -8.60
CA ARG A 141 5.36 13.33 -9.90
C ARG A 141 4.72 11.94 -9.81
N LEU A 142 3.89 11.70 -8.79
CA LEU A 142 3.08 10.49 -8.68
C LEU A 142 1.82 10.54 -9.55
N ILE A 143 1.40 11.76 -9.91
CA ILE A 143 0.31 12.03 -10.84
C ILE A 143 0.77 13.09 -11.84
N GLU A 144 0.31 12.98 -13.09
CA GLU A 144 0.76 13.85 -14.18
C GLU A 144 -0.02 15.16 -14.28
N ASP A 145 -1.33 15.13 -14.04
CA ASP A 145 -2.19 16.31 -14.19
C ASP A 145 -2.92 16.58 -12.87
N GLY A 146 -2.37 17.49 -12.06
CA GLY A 146 -2.98 17.90 -10.80
C GLY A 146 -4.36 18.55 -10.97
N ASN A 147 -4.67 19.16 -12.12
CA ASN A 147 -5.96 19.82 -12.33
C ASN A 147 -7.07 18.78 -12.49
N ILE A 148 -6.86 17.73 -13.27
CA ILE A 148 -7.83 16.63 -13.42
C ILE A 148 -8.17 16.03 -12.05
N TRP A 149 -7.16 15.82 -11.19
CA TRP A 149 -7.37 15.30 -9.84
C TRP A 149 -8.11 16.28 -8.92
N MET A 150 -7.87 17.59 -9.07
CA MET A 150 -8.64 18.59 -8.34
C MET A 150 -10.10 18.66 -8.81
N GLU A 151 -10.36 18.45 -10.10
CA GLU A 151 -11.73 18.30 -10.63
C GLU A 151 -12.40 17.03 -10.11
N MET A 152 -11.70 15.88 -10.04
CA MET A 152 -12.24 14.66 -9.41
C MET A 152 -12.72 14.92 -7.98
N ILE A 153 -11.98 15.68 -7.18
CA ILE A 153 -12.39 16.02 -5.80
C ILE A 153 -13.70 16.81 -5.80
N LYS A 154 -13.89 17.72 -6.75
CA LYS A 154 -15.15 18.48 -6.91
C LYS A 154 -16.28 17.56 -7.36
N SER A 155 -16.06 16.73 -8.38
CA SER A 155 -17.05 15.76 -8.84
C SER A 155 -17.48 14.81 -7.71
N ARG A 156 -16.55 14.29 -6.91
CA ARG A 156 -16.85 13.44 -5.74
C ARG A 156 -17.67 14.17 -4.66
N TYR A 157 -17.49 15.48 -4.51
CA TYR A 157 -18.35 16.26 -3.61
C TYR A 157 -19.78 16.36 -4.16
N LEU A 158 -19.93 16.45 -5.48
CA LEU A 158 -21.21 16.56 -6.16
C LEU A 158 -21.95 15.23 -6.33
N THR A 159 -21.32 14.08 -6.08
CA THR A 159 -21.97 12.78 -6.28
C THR A 159 -23.16 12.54 -5.35
N SER A 160 -23.23 13.21 -4.19
CA SER A 160 -24.43 13.21 -3.34
C SER A 160 -25.64 13.88 -3.99
N HIS A 161 -25.42 14.65 -5.07
CA HIS A 161 -26.46 15.32 -5.85
C HIS A 161 -26.83 14.59 -7.14
N THR A 162 -26.40 13.34 -7.33
CA THR A 162 -26.63 12.54 -8.55
C THR A 162 -28.09 12.12 -8.76
N TYR A 163 -29.00 12.44 -7.83
CA TYR A 163 -30.44 12.44 -8.10
C TYR A 163 -30.83 13.52 -9.14
N ASN A 164 -30.01 14.56 -9.32
CA ASN A 164 -30.11 15.48 -10.44
C ASN A 164 -29.42 14.83 -11.65
N ARG A 165 -30.18 14.69 -12.73
CA ARG A 165 -29.75 14.01 -13.95
C ARG A 165 -28.62 14.73 -14.66
N GLU A 166 -28.66 16.05 -14.73
CA GLU A 166 -27.61 16.83 -15.39
C GLU A 166 -26.26 16.67 -14.69
N ILE A 167 -26.24 16.67 -13.36
CA ILE A 167 -25.04 16.43 -12.55
C ILE A 167 -24.53 15.00 -12.73
N ALA A 168 -25.42 14.00 -12.76
CA ALA A 168 -25.03 12.61 -12.98
C ALA A 168 -24.38 12.43 -14.36
N GLU A 169 -25.00 12.96 -15.42
CA GLU A 169 -24.50 12.90 -16.80
C GLU A 169 -23.14 13.61 -16.94
N GLU A 170 -22.97 14.79 -16.30
CA GLU A 170 -21.70 15.52 -16.28
C GLU A 170 -20.58 14.70 -15.63
N ILE A 171 -20.84 14.13 -14.45
CA ILE A 171 -19.85 13.32 -13.73
C ILE A 171 -19.53 12.04 -14.51
N ALA A 172 -20.55 11.35 -15.04
CA ALA A 172 -20.36 10.14 -15.85
C ALA A 172 -19.53 10.42 -17.12
N LEU A 173 -19.74 11.57 -17.75
CA LEU A 173 -18.92 12.00 -18.88
C LEU A 173 -17.47 12.26 -18.46
N ALA A 174 -17.23 13.01 -17.38
CA ALA A 174 -15.89 13.29 -16.87
C ALA A 174 -15.14 12.02 -16.46
N ILE A 175 -15.85 11.05 -15.87
CA ILE A 175 -15.29 9.73 -15.53
C ILE A 175 -14.73 9.04 -16.79
N ARG A 176 -15.56 8.93 -17.84
CA ARG A 176 -15.20 8.23 -19.09
C ARG A 176 -14.11 8.93 -19.88
N GLN A 177 -14.10 10.26 -19.89
CA GLN A 177 -13.19 11.04 -20.73
C GLN A 177 -11.85 11.35 -20.06
N HIS A 178 -11.82 11.48 -18.73
CA HIS A 178 -10.65 12.03 -18.03
C HIS A 178 -10.24 11.20 -16.82
N TYR A 179 -11.16 10.91 -15.90
CA TYR A 179 -10.78 10.37 -14.59
C TYR A 179 -10.29 8.93 -14.67
N HIS A 180 -10.93 8.11 -15.51
CA HIS A 180 -10.53 6.73 -15.73
C HIS A 180 -9.08 6.60 -16.23
N ALA A 181 -8.68 7.41 -17.21
CA ALA A 181 -7.30 7.43 -17.70
C ALA A 181 -6.31 7.95 -16.63
N ALA A 182 -6.70 8.94 -15.83
CA ALA A 182 -5.87 9.45 -14.76
C ALA A 182 -5.62 8.42 -13.63
N PHE A 183 -6.62 7.60 -13.28
CA PHE A 183 -6.42 6.48 -12.36
C PHE A 183 -5.50 5.41 -12.94
N ARG A 184 -5.64 5.08 -14.23
CA ARG A 184 -4.76 4.11 -14.92
C ARG A 184 -3.29 4.52 -14.77
N LYS A 185 -2.98 5.78 -15.10
CA LYS A 185 -1.63 6.34 -14.99
C LYS A 185 -1.08 6.31 -13.56
N LEU A 186 -1.92 6.59 -12.55
CA LEU A 186 -1.51 6.43 -11.15
C LEU A 186 -1.16 4.98 -10.85
N LEU A 187 -1.98 4.01 -11.29
CA LEU A 187 -1.71 2.60 -11.05
C LEU A 187 -0.38 2.16 -11.67
N GLU A 188 -0.13 2.56 -12.92
CA GLU A 188 1.12 2.31 -13.65
C GLU A 188 2.33 2.92 -12.92
N THR A 189 2.16 4.12 -12.37
CA THR A 189 3.21 4.81 -11.60
C THR A 189 3.53 4.09 -10.27
N LEU A 190 2.50 3.59 -9.58
CA LEU A 190 2.66 2.92 -8.27
C LEU A 190 3.09 1.45 -8.39
N GLU A 191 2.84 0.80 -9.53
CA GLU A 191 3.15 -0.62 -9.75
C GLU A 191 4.61 -0.97 -9.46
N PRO A 192 5.62 -0.34 -10.10
CA PRO A 192 7.01 -0.66 -9.83
C PRO A 192 7.39 -0.34 -8.38
N LEU A 193 6.91 0.78 -7.84
CA LEU A 193 7.18 1.22 -6.47
C LEU A 193 6.65 0.22 -5.43
N SER A 194 5.57 -0.50 -5.74
CA SER A 194 4.97 -1.49 -4.84
C SER A 194 5.77 -2.79 -4.74
N ARG A 195 6.67 -3.01 -5.71
CA ARG A 195 7.52 -4.20 -5.81
C ARG A 195 8.93 -3.96 -5.26
N GLU A 196 9.32 -2.69 -5.08
CA GLU A 196 10.60 -2.32 -4.49
C GLU A 196 10.70 -2.82 -3.04
N LYS A 197 11.84 -3.41 -2.69
CA LYS A 197 12.14 -3.76 -1.30
C LYS A 197 12.43 -2.47 -0.53
N PRO A 198 11.89 -2.28 0.68
CA PRO A 198 12.27 -1.14 1.51
C PRO A 198 13.77 -1.21 1.84
N GLU A 199 14.48 -0.10 1.62
CA GLU A 199 15.89 0.10 2.00
C GLU A 199 16.10 0.12 3.53
#